data_AF-A0A3L5TT82-F1
#
_entry.id   AF-A0A3L5TT82-F1
#
_cell.length_a   1.000
_cell.length_b   1.000
_cell.length_c   1.000
_cell.angle_alpha   90.00
_cell.angle_beta   90.00
_cell.angle_gamma   90.00
#
_symmetry.space_group_name_H-M   'P 1'
#
loop_
_entity.id
_entity.type
_entity.pdbx_description
1 polymer ?
#
loop_
_entity_poly.entity_id
_entity_poly.type
_entity_poly.pdbx_seq_one_letter_code
_entity_poly.pdbx_strand_id
1 'polypeptide(L)'
;LGFRDNAQRLEIAKSFKTMVGKDLIDELKGELSGGLKKLCVGLCMSPPDFDAMNLNKAIKGLGTDEQVLVEVICTRSNDQIKAFKEAYKRLYNKELEADVAGDTSGNFKRLLVGLLQANRDESKEFDRNKAKQDAQALVEAGEKKWGTDESRFNVILVSRSFAQLRATFQEYAKAANKDIEDTLKSEMSGDLLKGFLAVVRCIRSKSSHFCDELYKSMKGLGTDDDTLCRVLVSRCEVDMVQIKEEFQKKYKQTLAMFISDDVSGDYKDLCLALLGEQQPAPAEKKKKDKLKRKNL
;
A
#
# COMPACT_ATOMS: atom_id res chain seq x y z
N LEU A 1 -14.65 10.51 -11.74
CA LEU A 1 -13.28 10.27 -11.27
C LEU A 1 -12.75 8.92 -11.75
N GLY A 2 -13.43 7.79 -11.51
CA GLY A 2 -12.96 6.45 -11.90
C GLY A 2 -12.80 6.12 -13.40
N PHE A 3 -12.98 7.07 -14.32
CA PHE A 3 -12.78 6.89 -15.77
C PHE A 3 -11.80 7.91 -16.37
N ARG A 4 -10.93 8.44 -15.52
CA ARG A 4 -9.89 9.41 -15.86
C ARG A 4 -8.63 8.94 -15.18
N ASP A 5 -7.47 9.04 -15.80
CA ASP A 5 -6.19 8.77 -15.12
C ASP A 5 -5.86 9.88 -14.09
N ASN A 6 -4.83 9.67 -13.27
CA ASN A 6 -4.46 10.63 -12.24
C ASN A 6 -4.14 12.02 -12.80
N ALA A 7 -3.38 12.10 -13.90
CA ALA A 7 -3.00 13.35 -14.53
C ALA A 7 -4.23 14.16 -14.97
N GLN A 8 -5.21 13.50 -15.58
CA GLN A 8 -6.49 14.10 -15.95
C GLN A 8 -7.28 14.56 -14.72
N ARG A 9 -7.27 13.79 -13.62
CA ARG A 9 -7.95 14.19 -12.37
C ARG A 9 -7.31 15.42 -11.73
N LEU A 10 -5.98 15.56 -11.79
CA LEU A 10 -5.28 16.76 -11.34
C LEU A 10 -5.63 17.98 -12.19
N GLU A 11 -5.69 17.85 -13.52
CA GLU A 11 -6.13 18.93 -14.41
C GLU A 11 -7.60 19.30 -14.18
N ILE A 12 -8.46 18.33 -13.88
CA ILE A 12 -9.85 18.58 -13.48
C ILE A 12 -9.90 19.40 -12.18
N ALA A 13 -9.12 19.03 -11.16
CA ALA A 13 -9.07 19.76 -9.89
C ALA A 13 -8.60 21.21 -10.08
N LYS A 14 -7.55 21.41 -10.89
CA LYS A 14 -7.05 22.74 -11.25
C LYS A 14 -8.09 23.56 -12.00
N SER A 15 -8.71 22.98 -13.02
CA SER A 15 -9.75 23.65 -13.83
C SER A 15 -10.97 24.00 -12.99
N PHE A 16 -11.38 23.13 -12.07
CA PHE A 16 -12.46 23.39 -11.11
C PHE A 16 -12.15 24.62 -10.25
N LYS A 17 -10.91 24.72 -9.74
CA LYS A 17 -10.48 25.90 -8.97
C LYS A 17 -10.54 27.19 -9.80
N THR A 18 -10.09 27.15 -11.05
CA THR A 18 -10.13 28.32 -11.95
C THR A 18 -11.56 28.75 -12.30
N MET A 19 -12.44 27.80 -12.61
CA MET A 19 -13.80 28.12 -13.09
C MET A 19 -14.79 28.43 -11.96
N VAL A 20 -14.64 27.76 -10.80
CA VAL A 20 -15.61 27.82 -9.70
C VAL A 20 -15.07 28.62 -8.51
N GLY A 21 -13.76 28.84 -8.41
CA GLY A 21 -13.11 29.53 -7.28
C GLY A 21 -12.96 28.67 -6.01
N LYS A 22 -13.52 27.45 -6.00
CA LYS A 22 -13.53 26.53 -4.85
C LYS A 22 -12.50 25.40 -5.02
N ASP A 23 -12.04 24.83 -3.90
CA ASP A 23 -11.14 23.67 -3.93
C ASP A 23 -11.94 22.37 -4.14
N LEU A 24 -11.58 21.56 -5.14
CA LEU A 24 -12.34 20.36 -5.47
C LEU A 24 -12.29 19.31 -4.34
N ILE A 25 -11.14 19.14 -3.70
CA ILE A 25 -10.98 18.13 -2.65
C ILE A 25 -11.82 18.53 -1.42
N ASP A 26 -11.83 19.80 -1.06
CA ASP A 26 -12.63 20.28 0.08
C ASP A 26 -14.14 20.18 -0.17
N GLU A 27 -14.61 20.48 -1.39
CA GLU A 27 -16.01 20.24 -1.75
C GLU A 27 -16.36 18.75 -1.71
N LEU A 28 -15.50 17.86 -2.24
CA LEU A 28 -15.69 16.42 -2.13
C LEU A 28 -15.73 15.93 -0.68
N LYS A 29 -14.94 16.52 0.22
CA LYS A 29 -14.97 16.20 1.64
C LYS A 29 -16.26 16.66 2.33
N GLY A 30 -16.86 17.76 1.89
CA GLY A 30 -18.11 18.30 2.43
C GLY A 30 -19.36 17.56 1.94
N GLU A 31 -19.36 17.14 0.67
CA GLU A 31 -20.53 16.55 0.01
C GLU A 31 -20.61 15.02 0.16
N LEU A 32 -19.48 14.35 0.42
CA LEU A 32 -19.42 12.88 0.47
C LEU A 32 -19.14 12.36 1.88
N SER A 33 -19.41 11.07 2.11
CA SER A 33 -19.09 10.36 3.34
C SER A 33 -18.56 8.94 3.06
N GLY A 34 -18.11 8.25 4.11
CA GLY A 34 -17.70 6.84 4.05
C GLY A 34 -16.56 6.54 3.06
N GLY A 35 -16.53 5.30 2.56
CA GLY A 35 -15.56 4.85 1.55
C GLY A 35 -15.60 5.65 0.24
N LEU A 36 -16.78 6.10 -0.18
CA LEU A 36 -16.92 6.94 -1.39
C LEU A 36 -16.13 8.26 -1.26
N LYS A 37 -16.21 8.93 -0.11
CA LYS A 37 -15.39 10.12 0.19
C LYS A 37 -13.91 9.79 0.12
N LYS A 38 -13.47 8.69 0.75
CA LYS A 38 -12.06 8.28 0.78
C LYS A 38 -11.51 8.05 -0.63
N LEU A 39 -12.24 7.32 -1.48
CA LEU A 39 -11.86 7.11 -2.88
C LEU A 39 -11.83 8.43 -3.66
N CYS A 40 -12.90 9.22 -3.63
CA CYS A 40 -12.97 10.46 -4.42
C CYS A 40 -11.87 11.46 -4.03
N VAL A 41 -11.58 11.61 -2.73
CA VAL A 41 -10.49 12.46 -2.25
C VAL A 41 -9.15 11.90 -2.71
N GLY A 42 -8.88 10.60 -2.49
CA GLY A 42 -7.62 9.98 -2.85
C GLY A 42 -7.33 10.03 -4.35
N LEU A 43 -8.34 9.81 -5.19
CA LEU A 43 -8.20 9.87 -6.65
C LEU A 43 -7.88 11.29 -7.16
N CYS A 44 -8.22 12.34 -6.41
CA CYS A 44 -7.91 13.72 -6.77
C CYS A 44 -6.54 14.21 -6.25
N MET A 45 -5.77 13.35 -5.60
CA MET A 45 -4.41 13.65 -5.14
C MET A 45 -3.37 13.03 -6.06
N SER A 46 -2.19 13.65 -6.15
CA SER A 46 -1.04 13.00 -6.78
C SER A 46 -0.64 11.77 -5.94
N PRO A 47 -0.02 10.73 -6.53
CA PRO A 47 0.46 9.59 -5.75
C PRO A 47 1.34 9.96 -4.53
N PRO A 48 2.35 10.87 -4.63
CA PRO A 48 3.14 11.24 -3.46
C PRO A 48 2.35 12.05 -2.42
N ASP A 49 1.40 12.90 -2.83
CA ASP A 49 0.55 13.65 -1.90
C ASP A 49 -0.41 12.70 -1.16
N PHE A 50 -0.92 11.67 -1.85
CA PHE A 50 -1.77 10.64 -1.26
C PHE A 50 -1.01 9.80 -0.23
N ASP A 51 0.20 9.34 -0.56
CA ASP A 51 1.05 8.60 0.39
C ASP A 51 1.40 9.49 1.61
N ALA A 52 1.82 10.74 1.38
CA ALA A 52 2.12 11.69 2.44
C ALA A 52 0.91 11.96 3.35
N MET A 53 -0.29 12.07 2.78
CA MET A 53 -1.53 12.24 3.55
C MET A 53 -1.84 11.03 4.42
N ASN A 54 -1.72 9.82 3.88
CA ASN A 54 -1.96 8.60 4.65
C ASN A 54 -0.94 8.45 5.80
N LEU A 55 0.34 8.75 5.54
CA LEU A 55 1.37 8.74 6.57
C LEU A 55 1.11 9.79 7.66
N ASN A 56 0.72 11.01 7.29
CA ASN A 56 0.39 12.03 8.28
C ASN A 56 -0.85 11.64 9.09
N LYS A 57 -1.88 11.05 8.46
CA LYS A 57 -3.06 10.54 9.17
C LYS A 57 -2.69 9.42 10.15
N ALA A 58 -1.75 8.55 9.77
CA ALA A 58 -1.29 7.44 10.59
C ALA A 58 -0.51 7.87 11.84
N ILE A 59 0.15 9.03 11.78
CA ILE A 59 1.01 9.54 12.85
C ILE A 59 0.26 10.58 13.70
N LYS A 60 -0.66 11.34 13.09
CA LYS A 60 -1.32 12.45 13.76
C LYS A 60 -2.44 11.96 14.69
N GLY A 61 -2.25 12.16 15.99
CA GLY A 61 -3.32 12.01 16.98
C GLY A 61 -2.83 11.33 18.25
N LEU A 62 -3.77 10.73 18.98
CA LEU A 62 -3.42 9.82 20.08
C LEU A 62 -3.28 8.41 19.50
N GLY A 63 -2.06 7.89 19.53
CA GLY A 63 -1.70 6.60 18.96
C GLY A 63 -1.23 6.69 17.52
N THR A 64 -0.67 5.57 17.04
CA THR A 64 -0.10 5.42 15.70
C THR A 64 -0.87 4.33 14.97
N ASP A 65 -1.08 4.50 13.66
CA ASP A 65 -1.57 3.44 12.78
C ASP A 65 -0.36 2.75 12.14
N GLU A 66 0.22 1.77 12.84
CA GLU A 66 1.40 1.06 12.37
C GLU A 66 1.12 0.26 11.09
N GLN A 67 -0.13 -0.13 10.84
CA GLN A 67 -0.53 -0.85 9.63
C GLN A 67 -0.35 0.04 8.39
N VAL A 68 -0.77 1.31 8.45
CA VAL A 68 -0.57 2.27 7.36
C VAL A 68 0.92 2.57 7.16
N LEU A 69 1.68 2.75 8.25
CA LEU A 69 3.13 2.95 8.15
C LEU A 69 3.81 1.78 7.44
N VAL A 70 3.47 0.55 7.82
CA VAL A 70 3.99 -0.66 7.18
C VAL A 70 3.59 -0.72 5.70
N GLU A 71 2.31 -0.59 5.38
CA GLU A 71 1.83 -0.71 3.99
C GLU A 71 2.46 0.33 3.06
N VAL A 72 2.64 1.57 3.51
CA VAL A 72 3.21 2.61 2.66
C VAL A 72 4.74 2.49 2.63
N ILE A 73 5.43 2.53 3.77
CA ILE A 73 6.90 2.61 3.81
C ILE A 73 7.56 1.32 3.32
N CYS A 74 6.98 0.15 3.61
CA CYS A 74 7.61 -1.14 3.27
C CYS A 74 7.41 -1.56 1.82
N THR A 75 6.54 -0.88 1.07
CA THR A 75 6.13 -1.30 -0.27
C THR A 75 6.53 -0.32 -1.37
N ARG A 76 6.90 0.92 -1.06
CA ARG A 76 7.28 1.93 -2.06
C ARG A 76 8.75 1.79 -2.49
N SER A 77 9.05 2.17 -3.73
CA SER A 77 10.43 2.23 -4.25
C SER A 77 11.20 3.42 -3.68
N ASN A 78 12.53 3.48 -3.87
CA ASN A 78 13.32 4.63 -3.42
C ASN A 78 12.78 5.94 -4.01
N ASP A 79 12.46 5.98 -5.31
CA ASP A 79 11.94 7.19 -5.95
C ASP A 79 10.57 7.61 -5.40
N GLN A 80 9.67 6.64 -5.15
CA GLN A 80 8.39 6.91 -4.51
C GLN A 80 8.57 7.43 -3.08
N ILE A 81 9.52 6.88 -2.32
CA ILE A 81 9.85 7.33 -0.97
C ILE A 81 10.37 8.76 -0.96
N LYS A 82 11.31 9.10 -1.86
CA LYS A 82 11.81 10.47 -2.02
C LYS A 82 10.66 11.43 -2.34
N ALA A 83 9.82 11.07 -3.32
CA ALA A 83 8.70 11.90 -3.74
C ALA A 83 7.68 12.15 -2.62
N PHE A 84 7.30 11.12 -1.83
CA PHE A 84 6.36 11.36 -0.73
C PHE A 84 7.02 12.07 0.46
N LYS A 85 8.35 11.94 0.69
CA LYS A 85 9.05 12.72 1.72
C LYS A 85 9.00 14.21 1.38
N GLU A 86 9.25 14.57 0.11
CA GLU A 86 9.13 15.94 -0.39
C GLU A 86 7.68 16.44 -0.29
N ALA A 87 6.70 15.64 -0.70
CA ALA A 87 5.29 15.99 -0.57
C ALA A 87 4.87 16.18 0.89
N TYR A 88 5.33 15.32 1.81
CA TYR A 88 5.08 15.44 3.24
C TYR A 88 5.63 16.75 3.80
N LYS A 89 6.87 17.10 3.45
CA LYS A 89 7.48 18.37 3.84
C LYS A 89 6.69 19.56 3.30
N ARG A 90 6.28 19.53 2.03
CA ARG A 90 5.48 20.58 1.40
C ARG A 90 4.10 20.74 2.04
N LEU A 91 3.41 19.64 2.33
CA LEU A 91 2.02 19.65 2.81
C LEU A 91 1.91 19.97 4.31
N TYR A 92 2.89 19.55 5.11
CA TYR A 92 2.79 19.61 6.57
C TYR A 92 3.89 20.43 7.24
N ASN A 93 4.89 20.89 6.48
CA ASN A 93 6.07 21.59 6.98
C ASN A 93 6.85 20.81 8.06
N LYS A 94 6.84 19.48 7.95
CA LYS A 94 7.51 18.56 8.88
C LYS A 94 8.40 17.57 8.14
N GLU A 95 9.38 17.01 8.84
CA GLU A 95 10.22 15.94 8.32
C GLU A 95 9.59 14.58 8.63
N LEU A 96 9.13 13.86 7.61
CA LEU A 96 8.46 12.56 7.78
C LEU A 96 9.30 11.58 8.61
N GLU A 97 10.62 11.56 8.39
CA GLU A 97 11.52 10.67 9.12
C GLU A 97 11.57 11.00 10.62
N ALA A 98 11.54 12.28 10.98
CA ALA A 98 11.53 12.71 12.38
C ALA A 98 10.20 12.35 13.05
N ASP A 99 9.08 12.57 12.36
CA ASP A 99 7.75 12.22 12.85
C ASP A 99 7.62 10.70 13.05
N VAL A 100 7.99 9.88 12.05
CA VAL A 100 8.01 8.41 12.18
C VAL A 100 8.94 7.95 13.31
N ALA A 101 10.11 8.57 13.46
CA ALA A 101 11.05 8.24 14.52
C ALA A 101 10.58 8.65 15.93
N GLY A 102 9.68 9.63 16.02
CA GLY A 102 9.05 10.09 17.26
C GLY A 102 7.90 9.20 17.71
N ASP A 103 7.10 8.70 16.76
CA ASP A 103 5.89 7.91 17.01
C ASP A 103 6.11 6.38 16.95
N THR A 104 7.34 5.94 16.73
CA THR A 104 7.71 4.52 16.76
C THR A 104 8.95 4.26 17.62
N SER A 105 9.15 3.00 18.02
CA SER A 105 10.26 2.62 18.91
C SER A 105 10.95 1.31 18.49
N GLY A 106 12.07 1.01 19.15
CA GLY A 106 12.79 -0.25 19.01
C GLY A 106 13.22 -0.60 17.58
N ASN A 107 13.21 -1.89 17.25
CA ASN A 107 13.58 -2.39 15.93
C ASN A 107 12.55 -2.04 14.84
N PHE A 108 11.30 -1.76 15.21
CA PHE A 108 10.27 -1.31 14.27
C PHE A 108 10.60 0.09 13.73
N LYS A 109 10.97 1.01 14.61
CA LYS A 109 11.52 2.32 14.22
C LYS A 109 12.72 2.18 13.29
N ARG A 110 13.67 1.29 13.62
CA ARG A 110 14.88 1.06 12.79
C ARG A 110 14.52 0.58 11.38
N LEU A 111 13.52 -0.30 11.25
CA LEU A 111 13.01 -0.75 9.96
C LEU A 111 12.48 0.41 9.14
N LEU A 112 11.55 1.18 9.69
CA LEU A 112 10.89 2.27 8.97
C LEU A 112 11.88 3.39 8.60
N VAL A 113 12.70 3.86 9.55
CA VAL A 113 13.72 4.90 9.30
C VAL A 113 14.75 4.42 8.29
N GLY A 114 15.16 3.15 8.35
CA GLY A 114 16.08 2.56 7.39
C GLY A 114 15.53 2.56 5.96
N LEU A 115 14.24 2.23 5.79
CA LEU A 115 13.57 2.29 4.48
C LEU A 115 13.39 3.74 4.01
N LEU A 116 13.07 4.67 4.92
CA LEU A 116 12.93 6.10 4.62
C LEU A 116 14.24 6.78 4.17
N GLN A 117 15.39 6.13 4.30
CA GLN A 117 16.62 6.59 3.66
C GLN A 117 16.56 6.51 2.13
N ALA A 118 15.63 5.71 1.56
CA ALA A 118 15.46 5.57 0.12
C ALA A 118 16.78 5.25 -0.63
N ASN A 119 17.61 4.41 0.00
CA ASN A 119 18.94 4.04 -0.47
C ASN A 119 19.11 2.51 -0.54
N ARG A 120 18.02 1.78 -0.82
CA ARG A 120 18.11 0.35 -1.11
C ARG A 120 18.85 0.15 -2.42
N ASP A 121 19.72 -0.84 -2.49
CA ASP A 121 20.35 -1.25 -3.76
C ASP A 121 19.29 -1.64 -4.80
N GLU A 122 19.36 -1.09 -6.02
CA GLU A 122 18.41 -1.34 -7.10
C GLU A 122 18.96 -2.27 -8.19
N SER A 123 20.11 -2.88 -7.95
CA SER A 123 20.73 -3.85 -8.86
C SER A 123 19.78 -5.00 -9.19
N LYS A 124 19.65 -5.29 -10.49
CA LYS A 124 18.80 -6.37 -11.02
C LYS A 124 19.49 -7.74 -10.99
N GLU A 125 20.82 -7.73 -10.92
CA GLU A 125 21.64 -8.91 -10.74
C GLU A 125 21.86 -9.20 -9.25
N PHE A 126 22.29 -10.43 -8.95
CA PHE A 126 22.62 -10.83 -7.59
C PHE A 126 23.94 -11.58 -7.53
N ASP A 127 24.63 -11.45 -6.39
CA ASP A 127 25.80 -12.26 -6.07
C ASP A 127 25.36 -13.53 -5.33
N ARG A 128 25.67 -14.69 -5.93
CA ARG A 128 25.32 -16.02 -5.39
C ARG A 128 26.06 -16.33 -4.08
N ASN A 129 27.32 -15.95 -3.96
CA ASN A 129 28.09 -16.15 -2.72
C ASN A 129 27.54 -15.25 -1.63
N LYS A 130 27.20 -14.00 -1.96
CA LYS A 130 26.57 -13.09 -1.03
C LYS A 130 25.20 -13.57 -0.57
N ALA A 131 24.41 -14.16 -1.47
CA ALA A 131 23.11 -14.75 -1.15
C ALA A 131 23.25 -15.86 -0.10
N LYS A 132 24.23 -16.76 -0.29
CA LYS A 132 24.54 -17.83 0.68
C LYS A 132 25.00 -17.26 2.03
N GLN A 133 25.88 -16.26 2.01
CA GLN A 133 26.37 -15.61 3.23
C GLN A 133 25.24 -14.92 4.01
N ASP A 134 24.41 -14.13 3.32
CA ASP A 134 23.30 -13.43 3.97
C ASP A 134 22.26 -14.43 4.46
N ALA A 135 22.00 -15.52 3.73
CA ALA A 135 21.12 -16.61 4.19
C ALA A 135 21.65 -17.27 5.47
N GLN A 136 22.93 -17.63 5.49
CA GLN A 136 23.56 -18.22 6.67
C GLN A 136 23.52 -17.28 7.88
N ALA A 137 23.76 -15.98 7.65
CA ALA A 137 23.66 -14.95 8.69
C ALA A 137 22.23 -14.82 9.25
N LEU A 138 21.19 -14.99 8.42
CA LEU A 138 19.79 -15.00 8.89
C LEU A 138 19.48 -16.26 9.70
N VAL A 139 19.97 -17.44 9.29
CA VAL A 139 19.81 -18.69 10.05
C VAL A 139 20.45 -18.57 11.43
N GLU A 140 21.65 -18.00 11.50
CA GLU A 140 22.36 -17.76 12.76
C GLU A 140 21.70 -16.70 13.64
N ALA A 141 20.99 -15.75 13.03
CA ALA A 141 20.29 -14.70 13.73
C ALA A 141 18.95 -15.14 14.31
N GLY A 142 18.28 -16.13 13.72
CA GLY A 142 17.00 -16.68 14.21
C GLY A 142 17.14 -18.08 14.80
N GLU A 143 17.13 -19.10 13.93
CA GLU A 143 16.96 -20.52 14.31
C GLU A 143 18.05 -21.09 15.24
N LYS A 144 19.25 -20.49 15.30
CA LYS A 144 20.37 -20.99 16.12
C LYS A 144 20.56 -20.27 17.45
N LYS A 145 19.67 -19.35 17.84
CA LYS A 145 19.76 -18.60 19.09
C LYS A 145 18.46 -18.73 19.90
N TRP A 146 18.57 -18.58 21.22
CA TRP A 146 17.38 -18.36 22.06
C TRP A 146 17.01 -16.87 21.93
N GLY A 147 15.86 -16.61 21.29
CA GLY A 147 15.51 -15.27 20.80
C GLY A 147 16.18 -14.94 19.46
N THR A 148 15.80 -13.82 18.86
CA THR A 148 16.24 -13.45 17.50
C THR A 148 17.01 -12.14 17.47
N ASP A 149 18.07 -12.07 16.67
CA ASP A 149 18.81 -10.85 16.37
C ASP A 149 18.09 -10.06 15.27
N GLU A 150 17.06 -9.28 15.65
CA GLU A 150 16.24 -8.56 14.68
C GLU A 150 17.00 -7.41 14.00
N SER A 151 18.13 -6.98 14.57
CA SER A 151 19.03 -6.01 13.94
C SER A 151 19.68 -6.60 12.68
N ARG A 152 20.07 -7.88 12.71
CA ARG A 152 20.59 -8.58 11.52
C ARG A 152 19.55 -8.68 10.42
N PHE A 153 18.32 -9.05 10.76
CA PHE A 153 17.20 -9.08 9.81
C PHE A 153 16.97 -7.70 9.20
N ASN A 154 16.93 -6.66 10.02
CA ASN A 154 16.77 -5.27 9.58
C ASN A 154 17.82 -4.87 8.54
N VAL A 155 19.11 -5.05 8.85
CA VAL A 155 20.20 -4.65 7.94
C VAL A 155 20.09 -5.33 6.58
N ILE A 156 19.82 -6.64 6.55
CA ILE A 156 19.72 -7.40 5.29
C ILE A 156 18.47 -6.99 4.52
N LEU A 157 17.30 -6.99 5.18
CA LEU A 157 16.01 -6.72 4.53
C LEU A 157 15.87 -5.29 4.04
N VAL A 158 16.52 -4.31 4.66
CA VAL A 158 16.45 -2.89 4.26
C VAL A 158 17.44 -2.56 3.13
N SER A 159 18.66 -3.09 3.17
CA SER A 159 19.74 -2.60 2.30
C SER A 159 19.88 -3.33 0.96
N ARG A 160 19.57 -4.64 0.92
CA ARG A 160 19.83 -5.46 -0.26
C ARG A 160 18.82 -5.23 -1.37
N SER A 161 19.25 -5.42 -2.61
CA SER A 161 18.35 -5.37 -3.77
C SER A 161 17.31 -6.48 -3.74
N PHE A 162 16.22 -6.28 -4.48
CA PHE A 162 15.17 -7.29 -4.59
C PHE A 162 15.68 -8.57 -5.25
N ALA A 163 16.55 -8.44 -6.26
CA ALA A 163 17.19 -9.60 -6.88
C ALA A 163 18.03 -10.38 -5.87
N GLN A 164 18.86 -9.66 -5.10
CA GLN A 164 19.69 -10.25 -4.06
C GLN A 164 18.85 -10.94 -2.98
N LEU A 165 17.80 -10.29 -2.47
CA LEU A 165 16.94 -10.84 -1.42
C LEU A 165 16.16 -12.07 -1.87
N ARG A 166 15.68 -12.10 -3.12
CA ARG A 166 15.04 -13.31 -3.67
C ARG A 166 16.00 -14.50 -3.69
N ALA A 167 17.24 -14.29 -4.12
CA ALA A 167 18.27 -15.34 -4.08
C ALA A 167 18.61 -15.73 -2.64
N THR A 168 18.74 -14.76 -1.73
CA THR A 168 18.97 -15.00 -0.29
C THR A 168 17.85 -15.84 0.31
N PHE A 169 16.57 -15.58 0.01
CA PHE A 169 15.45 -16.37 0.54
C PHE A 169 15.44 -17.81 0.01
N GLN A 170 15.88 -18.03 -1.23
CA GLN A 170 16.04 -19.38 -1.79
C GLN A 170 17.15 -20.15 -1.10
N GLU A 171 18.31 -19.52 -0.84
CA GLU A 171 19.41 -20.15 -0.11
C GLU A 171 19.06 -20.34 1.38
N TYR A 172 18.28 -19.42 1.97
CA TYR A 172 17.77 -19.56 3.33
C TYR A 172 16.89 -20.81 3.47
N ALA A 173 15.94 -21.01 2.56
CA ALA A 173 15.05 -22.16 2.59
C ALA A 173 15.82 -23.49 2.53
N LYS A 174 16.93 -23.54 1.78
CA LYS A 174 17.82 -24.72 1.72
C LYS A 174 18.60 -24.92 3.02
N ALA A 175 19.14 -23.85 3.60
CA ALA A 175 19.98 -23.91 4.79
C ALA A 175 19.19 -24.18 6.09
N ALA A 176 17.99 -23.59 6.21
CA ALA A 176 17.11 -23.73 7.37
C ALA A 176 16.12 -24.90 7.25
N ASN A 177 15.94 -25.44 6.04
CA ASN A 177 14.84 -26.35 5.71
C ASN A 177 13.46 -25.78 6.12
N LYS A 178 13.30 -24.45 6.01
CA LYS A 178 12.14 -23.68 6.48
C LYS A 178 12.01 -22.38 5.70
N ASP A 179 10.78 -21.94 5.44
CA ASP A 179 10.56 -20.64 4.78
C ASP A 179 10.91 -19.48 5.71
N ILE A 180 11.49 -18.41 5.16
CA ILE A 180 11.84 -17.21 5.94
C ILE A 180 10.61 -16.58 6.61
N GLU A 181 9.43 -16.61 5.96
CA GLU A 181 8.21 -16.10 6.60
C GLU A 181 7.80 -16.93 7.80
N ASP A 182 8.04 -18.24 7.78
CA ASP A 182 7.69 -19.12 8.89
C ASP A 182 8.65 -18.95 10.07
N THR A 183 9.94 -18.68 9.79
CA THR A 183 10.87 -18.22 10.84
C THR A 183 10.43 -16.90 11.44
N LEU A 184 10.12 -15.90 10.62
CA LEU A 184 9.69 -14.59 11.12
C LEU A 184 8.45 -14.74 12.03
N LYS A 185 7.46 -15.54 11.64
CA LYS A 185 6.26 -15.78 12.45
C LYS A 185 6.52 -16.57 13.74
N SER A 186 7.50 -17.46 13.77
CA SER A 186 7.83 -18.22 14.99
C SER A 186 8.65 -17.42 15.98
N GLU A 187 9.50 -16.52 15.46
CA GLU A 187 10.52 -15.83 16.25
C GLU A 187 10.15 -14.41 16.69
N MET A 188 9.21 -13.77 16.00
CA MET A 188 8.89 -12.36 16.20
C MET A 188 7.39 -12.15 16.37
N SER A 189 7.02 -10.98 16.89
CA SER A 189 5.62 -10.58 17.05
C SER A 189 5.46 -9.06 16.89
N GLY A 190 4.23 -8.58 17.00
CA GLY A 190 3.92 -7.15 16.92
C GLY A 190 4.21 -6.52 15.57
N ASP A 191 4.45 -5.21 15.56
CA ASP A 191 4.54 -4.43 14.32
C ASP A 191 5.85 -4.64 13.56
N LEU A 192 6.91 -5.05 14.26
CA LEU A 192 8.14 -5.49 13.61
C LEU A 192 7.90 -6.70 12.70
N LEU A 193 7.17 -7.71 13.19
CA LEU A 193 6.79 -8.87 12.38
C LEU A 193 5.96 -8.44 11.17
N LYS A 194 4.95 -7.58 11.37
CA LYS A 194 4.11 -7.06 10.27
C LYS A 194 4.97 -6.37 9.21
N GLY A 195 5.90 -5.52 9.63
CA GLY A 195 6.85 -4.81 8.75
C GLY A 195 7.74 -5.77 7.96
N PHE A 196 8.39 -6.73 8.61
CA PHE A 196 9.24 -7.69 7.90
C PHE A 196 8.45 -8.58 6.94
N LEU A 197 7.25 -9.04 7.33
CA LEU A 197 6.39 -9.80 6.42
C LEU A 197 5.96 -8.97 5.21
N ALA A 198 5.64 -7.68 5.39
CA ALA A 198 5.31 -6.79 4.28
C ALA A 198 6.50 -6.63 3.30
N VAL A 199 7.71 -6.41 3.83
CA VAL A 199 8.94 -6.32 3.03
C VAL A 199 9.18 -7.63 2.26
N VAL A 200 9.20 -8.78 2.95
CA VAL A 200 9.45 -10.09 2.33
C VAL A 200 8.41 -10.40 1.24
N ARG A 201 7.13 -10.19 1.52
CA ARG A 201 6.04 -10.45 0.57
C ARG A 201 6.12 -9.53 -0.64
N CYS A 202 6.39 -8.24 -0.44
CA CYS A 202 6.59 -7.30 -1.56
C CYS A 202 7.80 -7.65 -2.43
N ILE A 203 8.90 -8.10 -1.83
CA ILE A 203 10.07 -8.56 -2.57
C ILE A 203 9.71 -9.77 -3.43
N ARG A 204 8.94 -10.73 -2.88
CA ARG A 204 8.50 -11.93 -3.61
C ARG A 204 7.55 -11.57 -4.75
N SER A 205 6.46 -10.89 -4.44
CA SER A 205 5.48 -10.41 -5.42
C SER A 205 4.65 -9.29 -4.80
N LYS A 206 4.87 -8.06 -5.28
CA LYS A 206 4.09 -6.89 -4.85
C LYS A 206 2.60 -7.04 -5.15
N SER A 207 2.24 -7.58 -6.32
CA SER A 207 0.84 -7.81 -6.69
C SER A 207 0.18 -8.88 -5.82
N SER A 208 0.91 -9.95 -5.46
CA SER A 208 0.40 -10.97 -4.52
C SER A 208 0.24 -10.41 -3.10
N HIS A 209 1.14 -9.52 -2.66
CA HIS A 209 1.00 -8.82 -1.38
C HIS A 209 -0.27 -7.96 -1.32
N PHE A 210 -0.50 -7.10 -2.32
CA PHE A 210 -1.70 -6.25 -2.34
C PHE A 210 -2.99 -7.03 -2.59
N CYS A 211 -2.92 -8.17 -3.29
CA CYS A 211 -4.00 -9.14 -3.36
C CYS A 211 -4.41 -9.63 -1.96
N ASP A 212 -3.43 -9.96 -1.11
CA ASP A 212 -3.70 -10.39 0.26
C ASP A 212 -4.25 -9.27 1.14
N GLU A 213 -3.76 -8.03 0.98
CA GLU A 213 -4.28 -6.88 1.72
C GLU A 213 -5.73 -6.56 1.34
N LEU A 214 -6.08 -6.62 0.05
CA LEU A 214 -7.48 -6.49 -0.41
C LEU A 214 -8.36 -7.60 0.14
N TYR A 215 -7.90 -8.85 0.12
CA TYR A 215 -8.68 -9.94 0.67
C TYR A 215 -8.92 -9.75 2.16
N LYS A 216 -7.87 -9.43 2.94
CA LYS A 216 -7.99 -9.20 4.38
C LYS A 216 -8.90 -8.02 4.70
N SER A 217 -8.87 -6.95 3.90
CA SER A 217 -9.70 -5.77 4.16
C SER A 217 -11.20 -6.03 4.00
N MET A 218 -11.59 -7.08 3.29
CA MET A 218 -13.00 -7.43 3.01
C MET A 218 -13.40 -8.80 3.61
N LYS A 219 -12.47 -9.52 4.25
CA LYS A 219 -12.77 -10.84 4.79
C LYS A 219 -13.39 -10.72 6.19
N GLY A 220 -14.62 -11.20 6.32
CA GLY A 220 -15.28 -11.39 7.61
C GLY A 220 -16.54 -10.54 7.73
N LEU A 221 -16.88 -10.13 8.95
CA LEU A 221 -17.99 -9.21 9.17
C LEU A 221 -17.48 -7.77 9.10
N GLY A 222 -17.98 -7.02 8.11
CA GLY A 222 -17.59 -5.63 7.86
C GLY A 222 -16.34 -5.51 7.00
N THR A 223 -16.01 -4.25 6.66
CA THR A 223 -14.96 -3.90 5.72
C THR A 223 -13.99 -2.92 6.37
N ASP A 224 -12.68 -3.19 6.25
CA ASP A 224 -11.64 -2.17 6.46
C ASP A 224 -11.59 -1.24 5.24
N ASP A 225 -12.51 -0.28 5.23
CA ASP A 225 -12.62 0.73 4.18
C ASP A 225 -11.34 1.56 4.00
N ASP A 226 -10.55 1.76 5.05
CA ASP A 226 -9.31 2.54 4.96
C ASP A 226 -8.27 1.79 4.12
N THR A 227 -8.06 0.50 4.38
CA THR A 227 -7.16 -0.34 3.58
C THR A 227 -7.70 -0.58 2.18
N LEU A 228 -8.98 -0.93 2.03
CA LEU A 228 -9.60 -1.14 0.72
C LEU A 228 -9.43 0.10 -0.18
N CYS A 229 -9.78 1.29 0.32
CA CYS A 229 -9.65 2.52 -0.44
C CYS A 229 -8.19 2.86 -0.77
N ARG A 230 -7.28 2.71 0.20
CA ARG A 230 -5.85 3.04 0.02
C ARG A 230 -5.18 2.15 -1.01
N VAL A 231 -5.48 0.85 -1.00
CA VAL A 231 -4.95 -0.09 -2.00
C VAL A 231 -5.58 0.18 -3.36
N LEU A 232 -6.89 0.37 -3.48
CA LEU A 232 -7.51 0.67 -4.78
C LEU A 232 -6.95 1.96 -5.40
N VAL A 233 -6.86 3.05 -4.64
CA VAL A 233 -6.32 4.33 -5.14
C VAL A 233 -4.86 4.19 -5.54
N SER A 234 -4.02 3.58 -4.70
CA SER A 234 -2.58 3.51 -4.96
C SER A 234 -2.16 2.50 -6.02
N ARG A 235 -2.99 1.50 -6.32
CA ARG A 235 -2.65 0.40 -7.23
C ARG A 235 -3.41 0.41 -8.56
N CYS A 236 -4.53 1.14 -8.67
CA CYS A 236 -5.40 1.11 -9.87
C CYS A 236 -4.66 1.42 -11.19
N GLU A 237 -3.67 2.31 -11.16
CA GLU A 237 -2.88 2.72 -12.34
C GLU A 237 -1.46 2.12 -12.35
N VAL A 238 -1.19 1.11 -11.52
CA VAL A 238 0.16 0.52 -11.36
C VAL A 238 0.19 -0.96 -11.75
N ASP A 239 -0.56 -1.80 -11.05
CA ASP A 239 -0.50 -3.26 -11.20
C ASP A 239 -1.84 -3.95 -10.89
N MET A 240 -2.95 -3.23 -11.03
CA MET A 240 -4.28 -3.77 -10.73
C MET A 240 -4.64 -5.00 -11.57
N VAL A 241 -4.16 -5.08 -12.82
CA VAL A 241 -4.37 -6.26 -13.67
C VAL A 241 -3.76 -7.51 -13.01
N GLN A 242 -2.50 -7.43 -12.60
CA GLN A 242 -1.78 -8.53 -11.95
C GLN A 242 -2.38 -8.87 -10.58
N ILE A 243 -2.83 -7.86 -9.82
CA ILE A 243 -3.53 -8.06 -8.55
C ILE A 243 -4.82 -8.88 -8.77
N LYS A 244 -5.62 -8.54 -9.80
CA LYS A 244 -6.85 -9.29 -10.12
C LYS A 244 -6.56 -10.74 -10.52
N GLU A 245 -5.51 -10.98 -11.30
CA GLU A 245 -5.07 -12.32 -11.69
C GLU A 245 -4.64 -13.17 -10.48
N GLU A 246 -3.81 -12.61 -9.60
CA GLU A 246 -3.39 -13.25 -8.36
C GLU A 246 -4.58 -13.54 -7.44
N PHE A 247 -5.52 -12.61 -7.34
CA PHE A 247 -6.73 -12.76 -6.52
C PHE A 247 -7.59 -13.94 -7.01
N GLN A 248 -7.87 -14.01 -8.31
CA GLN A 248 -8.59 -15.12 -8.91
C GLN A 248 -7.87 -16.46 -8.69
N LYS A 249 -6.55 -16.48 -8.87
CA LYS A 249 -5.73 -17.68 -8.69
C LYS A 249 -5.76 -18.18 -7.24
N LYS A 250 -5.66 -17.27 -6.26
CA LYS A 250 -5.51 -17.59 -4.84
C LYS A 250 -6.84 -17.88 -4.15
N TYR A 251 -7.86 -17.06 -4.41
CA TYR A 251 -9.15 -17.11 -3.71
C TYR A 251 -10.29 -17.76 -4.51
N LYS A 252 -10.02 -18.15 -5.76
CA LYS A 252 -10.98 -18.82 -6.65
C LYS A 252 -12.27 -18.02 -6.93
N GLN A 253 -12.21 -16.71 -6.70
CA GLN A 253 -13.27 -15.74 -6.96
C GLN A 253 -12.64 -14.46 -7.50
N THR A 254 -13.36 -13.71 -8.33
CA THR A 254 -12.83 -12.46 -8.89
C THR A 254 -12.83 -11.38 -7.82
N LEU A 255 -11.83 -10.48 -7.86
CA LEU A 255 -11.79 -9.32 -6.96
C LEU A 255 -13.05 -8.46 -7.09
N ALA A 256 -13.57 -8.32 -8.33
CA ALA A 256 -14.79 -7.57 -8.61
C ALA A 256 -16.03 -8.15 -7.91
N MET A 257 -16.18 -9.47 -7.92
CA MET A 257 -17.28 -10.14 -7.20
C MET A 257 -17.10 -9.98 -5.70
N PHE A 258 -15.89 -10.18 -5.19
CA PHE A 258 -15.60 -10.07 -3.76
C PHE A 258 -15.90 -8.67 -3.20
N ILE A 259 -15.51 -7.62 -3.94
CA ILE A 259 -15.91 -6.23 -3.62
C ILE A 259 -17.44 -6.07 -3.69
N SER A 260 -18.08 -6.64 -4.70
CA SER A 260 -19.53 -6.47 -4.91
C SER A 260 -20.38 -7.11 -3.82
N ASP A 261 -19.86 -8.14 -3.16
CA ASP A 261 -20.49 -8.82 -2.04
C ASP A 261 -20.35 -8.03 -0.73
N ASP A 262 -19.30 -7.21 -0.60
CA ASP A 262 -18.92 -6.54 0.65
C ASP A 262 -19.30 -5.05 0.71
N VAL A 263 -19.33 -4.35 -0.43
CA VAL A 263 -19.68 -2.93 -0.53
C VAL A 263 -20.85 -2.67 -1.47
N SER A 264 -21.54 -1.53 -1.31
CA SER A 264 -22.76 -1.22 -2.07
C SER A 264 -22.83 0.23 -2.58
N GLY A 265 -23.86 0.51 -3.38
CA GLY A 265 -24.16 1.86 -3.91
C GLY A 265 -23.04 2.47 -4.76
N ASP A 266 -22.97 3.80 -4.76
CA ASP A 266 -21.98 4.57 -5.53
C ASP A 266 -20.53 4.25 -5.12
N TYR A 267 -20.31 3.79 -3.88
CA TYR A 267 -19.01 3.34 -3.41
C TYR A 267 -18.56 2.07 -4.18
N LYS A 268 -19.43 1.06 -4.26
CA LYS A 268 -19.19 -0.14 -5.08
C LYS A 268 -18.93 0.23 -6.53
N ASP A 269 -19.76 1.10 -7.11
CA ASP A 269 -19.63 1.47 -8.52
C ASP A 269 -18.26 2.09 -8.80
N LEU A 270 -17.80 2.97 -7.92
CA LEU A 270 -16.46 3.55 -8.06
C LEU A 270 -15.36 2.50 -7.88
N CYS A 271 -15.46 1.59 -6.92
CA CYS A 271 -14.50 0.47 -6.78
C CYS A 271 -14.40 -0.34 -8.07
N LEU A 272 -15.54 -0.73 -8.66
CA LEU A 272 -15.58 -1.51 -9.90
C LEU A 272 -15.03 -0.74 -11.11
N ALA A 273 -15.27 0.58 -11.17
CA ALA A 273 -14.65 1.43 -12.19
C ALA A 273 -13.11 1.44 -12.07
N LEU A 274 -12.57 1.49 -10.85
CA LEU A 274 -11.12 1.43 -10.61
C LEU A 274 -10.50 0.07 -10.95
N LEU A 275 -11.31 -0.99 -10.97
CA LEU A 275 -10.90 -2.30 -11.47
C LEU A 275 -10.96 -2.42 -12.99
N GLY A 276 -11.52 -1.43 -13.69
CA GLY A 276 -11.78 -1.50 -15.14
C GLY A 276 -12.99 -2.38 -15.52
N GLU A 277 -13.86 -2.69 -14.57
CA GLU A 277 -15.03 -3.58 -14.76
C GLU A 277 -16.29 -2.81 -15.19
N GLN A 278 -16.22 -1.47 -15.23
CA GLN A 278 -17.30 -0.62 -15.72
C GLN A 278 -16.87 0.12 -16.97
N GLN A 279 -17.83 0.33 -17.88
CA GLN A 279 -17.68 1.30 -18.97
C GLN A 279 -18.40 2.61 -18.60
N PRO A 280 -17.88 3.77 -19.03
CA PRO A 280 -18.57 5.03 -18.83
C PRO A 280 -19.94 4.97 -19.52
N ALA A 281 -21.02 5.16 -18.75
CA ALA A 281 -22.36 5.17 -19.31
C ALA A 281 -22.46 6.21 -20.45
N PRO A 282 -23.10 5.88 -21.58
CA PRO A 282 -23.38 6.85 -22.64
C PRO A 282 -24.10 8.07 -22.04
N ALA A 283 -23.70 9.28 -22.44
CA ALA A 283 -24.17 10.54 -21.87
C ALA A 283 -25.72 10.67 -21.80
N GLU A 284 -26.43 9.94 -22.65
CA GLU A 284 -27.89 9.96 -22.77
C GLU A 284 -28.64 9.19 -21.65
N LYS A 285 -28.05 8.13 -21.07
CA LYS A 285 -28.72 7.34 -20.01
C LYS A 285 -28.90 8.14 -18.71
N LYS A 286 -27.91 8.98 -18.35
CA LYS A 286 -27.95 9.80 -17.12
C LYS A 286 -29.05 10.85 -17.11
N LYS A 287 -29.49 11.35 -18.28
CA LYS A 287 -30.64 12.26 -18.37
C LYS A 287 -31.95 11.54 -18.07
N LYS A 288 -32.14 10.30 -18.57
CA LYS A 288 -33.38 9.54 -18.37
C LYS A 288 -33.58 9.12 -16.91
N ASP A 289 -32.53 8.70 -16.21
CA ASP A 289 -32.65 8.28 -14.81
C ASP A 289 -32.83 9.46 -13.84
N LYS A 290 -32.21 10.62 -14.12
CA LYS A 290 -32.50 11.87 -13.38
C LYS A 290 -33.93 12.37 -13.62
N LEU A 291 -34.49 12.18 -14.81
CA LEU A 291 -35.88 12.54 -15.11
C LEU A 291 -36.86 11.62 -14.37
N LYS A 292 -36.57 10.32 -14.31
CA LYS A 292 -37.40 9.35 -13.57
C LYS A 292 -37.41 9.60 -12.06
N ARG A 293 -36.27 9.97 -11.46
CA ARG A 293 -36.17 10.30 -10.02
C ARG A 293 -36.78 11.65 -9.62
N LYS A 294 -37.07 12.53 -10.58
CA LYS A 294 -37.79 13.80 -10.34
C LYS A 294 -39.32 13.69 -10.52
N ASN A 295 -39.79 12.58 -11.07
CA ASN A 295 -41.20 12.33 -11.38
C ASN A 295 -41.82 11.23 -10.47
N LEU A 296 -41.15 10.93 -9.36
CA LEU A 296 -41.59 10.09 -8.24
C LEU A 296 -41.47 10.93 -6.97
#